data_AF-A0A1J5AU65-F1
#
_entry.id   AF-A0A1J5AU65-F1
#
_cell.length_a   1.000
_cell.length_b   1.000
_cell.length_c   1.000
_cell.angle_alpha   90.00
_cell.angle_beta   90.00
_cell.angle_gamma   90.00
#
_symmetry.space_group_name_H-M   'P 1'
#
loop_
_entity.id
_entity.type
_entity.pdbx_description
1 polymer ?
#
loop_
_entity_poly.entity_id
_entity_poly.type
_entity_poly.pdbx_seq_one_letter_code
_entity_poly.pdbx_strand_id
1 'polypeptide(L)'
;MRSFRQMFQAFWAVLAPVGYLRRGRPYQTEIDDVYARPGFPLNVGWLWPPKYTPERPAALAVLHEMMAAEHGRVRRFYAGKDARVLGNTRLYDPAIGCLNMIQALRVGAHHDEHHFVTIRRILG
;
A
#
# COMPACT_ATOMS: atom_id res chain seq x y z
N MET A 1 5.88 -4.94 -6.96
CA MET A 1 5.64 -3.50 -6.67
C MET A 1 5.27 -2.63 -7.86
N ARG A 2 5.88 -2.76 -9.06
CA ARG A 2 5.54 -1.90 -10.23
C ARG A 2 4.06 -1.97 -10.62
N SER A 3 3.47 -3.17 -10.62
CA SER A 3 2.04 -3.37 -10.93
C SER A 3 1.10 -2.81 -9.86
N PHE A 4 1.44 -2.94 -8.57
CA PHE A 4 0.64 -2.38 -7.47
C PHE A 4 0.52 -0.84 -7.57
N ARG A 5 1.62 -0.14 -7.82
CA ARG A 5 1.60 1.31 -8.03
C ARG A 5 0.77 1.72 -9.26
N GLN A 6 0.93 1.01 -10.38
CA GLN A 6 0.18 1.31 -11.60
C GLN A 6 -1.33 1.14 -11.39
N MET A 7 -1.73 0.11 -10.64
CA MET A 7 -3.11 -0.12 -10.24
C MET A 7 -3.65 1.06 -9.41
N PHE A 8 -2.90 1.55 -8.42
CA PHE A 8 -3.30 2.71 -7.62
C PHE A 8 -3.40 4.01 -8.42
N GLN A 9 -2.52 4.19 -9.41
CA GLN A 9 -2.59 5.33 -10.33
C GLN A 9 -3.84 5.25 -11.23
N ALA A 10 -4.17 4.05 -11.73
CA ALA A 10 -5.39 3.82 -12.50
C ALA A 10 -6.66 4.04 -11.66
N PHE A 11 -6.70 3.48 -10.45
CA PHE A 11 -7.80 3.71 -9.50
C PHE A 11 -7.98 5.19 -9.20
N TRP A 12 -6.89 5.93 -8.97
CA TRP A 12 -6.97 7.37 -8.79
C TRP A 12 -7.57 8.07 -10.01
N ALA A 13 -7.11 7.76 -11.23
CA ALA A 13 -7.63 8.39 -12.44
C ALA A 13 -9.15 8.17 -12.62
N VAL A 14 -9.64 6.99 -12.26
CA VAL A 14 -11.07 6.62 -12.43
C VAL A 14 -11.93 7.11 -11.26
N LEU A 15 -11.43 7.03 -10.02
CA LEU A 15 -12.23 7.21 -8.80
C LEU A 15 -12.05 8.60 -8.15
N ALA A 16 -11.02 9.35 -8.52
CA ALA A 16 -10.83 10.72 -8.02
C ALA A 16 -11.99 11.66 -8.35
N PRO A 17 -12.62 11.64 -9.54
CA PRO A 17 -13.79 12.49 -9.82
C PRO A 17 -14.91 12.30 -8.79
N VAL A 18 -15.19 11.05 -8.40
CA VAL A 18 -16.16 10.73 -7.34
C VAL A 18 -15.71 11.28 -5.99
N GLY A 19 -14.41 11.19 -5.69
CA GLY A 19 -13.82 11.80 -4.50
C GLY A 19 -13.99 13.32 -4.47
N TYR A 20 -13.79 14.02 -5.60
CA TYR A 20 -14.00 15.46 -5.71
C TYR A 20 -15.46 15.87 -5.49
N LEU A 21 -16.42 15.09 -6.00
CA LEU A 21 -17.84 15.30 -5.77
C LEU A 21 -18.22 15.08 -4.30
N ARG A 22 -17.55 14.15 -3.61
CA ARG A 22 -17.83 13.77 -2.22
C ARG A 22 -16.93 14.45 -1.19
N ARG A 23 -16.05 15.39 -1.58
CA ARG A 23 -15.03 15.99 -0.70
C ARG A 23 -15.55 16.68 0.57
N GLY A 24 -16.84 17.02 0.62
CA GLY A 24 -17.48 17.58 1.82
C GLY A 24 -17.96 16.54 2.83
N ARG A 25 -17.92 15.24 2.49
CA ARG A 25 -18.40 14.16 3.37
C ARG A 25 -17.33 13.74 4.36
N PRO A 26 -17.73 13.35 5.59
CA PRO A 26 -16.80 12.79 6.56
C PRO A 26 -16.22 11.45 6.04
N TYR A 27 -14.98 11.18 6.41
CA TYR A 27 -14.26 9.96 6.06
C TYR A 27 -13.37 9.52 7.22
N GLN A 28 -13.09 8.23 7.31
CA GLN A 28 -12.16 7.68 8.29
C GLN A 28 -10.74 7.72 7.74
N THR A 29 -9.78 8.16 8.55
CA THR A 29 -8.36 8.13 8.21
C THR A 29 -7.69 6.86 8.69
N GLU A 30 -8.21 6.27 9.76
CA GLU A 30 -7.65 5.09 10.41
C GLU A 30 -8.21 3.81 9.82
N ILE A 31 -7.40 2.76 9.94
CA ILE A 31 -7.75 1.37 9.70
C ILE A 31 -6.88 0.56 10.65
N ASP A 32 -7.41 -0.55 11.17
CA ASP A 32 -6.63 -1.50 11.96
C ASP A 32 -5.55 -2.19 11.10
N ASP A 33 -4.58 -2.83 11.77
CA ASP A 33 -3.59 -3.66 11.11
C ASP A 33 -4.28 -4.91 10.51
N VAL A 34 -4.59 -4.82 9.23
CA VAL A 34 -5.25 -5.89 8.47
C VAL A 34 -4.44 -7.18 8.48
N TYR A 35 -3.11 -7.11 8.62
CA TYR A 35 -2.22 -8.28 8.66
C TYR A 35 -2.27 -9.01 10.00
N ALA A 36 -2.72 -8.35 11.06
CA ALA A 36 -2.96 -8.96 12.36
C ALA A 36 -4.36 -9.62 12.47
N ARG A 37 -5.24 -9.45 11.47
CA ARG A 37 -6.59 -10.05 11.50
C ARG A 37 -6.53 -11.57 11.38
N PRO A 38 -7.34 -12.31 12.15
CA PRO A 38 -7.47 -13.75 11.98
C PRO A 38 -7.91 -14.11 10.56
N GLY A 39 -7.17 -15.00 9.90
CA GLY A 39 -7.50 -15.50 8.57
C GLY A 39 -7.18 -14.55 7.40
N PHE A 40 -6.49 -13.43 7.64
CA PHE A 40 -6.08 -12.55 6.55
C PHE A 40 -5.09 -13.26 5.61
N PRO A 41 -5.29 -13.21 4.27
CA PRO A 41 -4.41 -13.89 3.33
C PRO A 41 -3.05 -13.18 3.26
N LEU A 42 -2.05 -13.74 3.93
CA LEU A 42 -0.67 -13.24 3.88
C LEU A 42 0.05 -13.59 2.57
N ASN A 43 -0.49 -14.55 1.80
CA ASN A 43 0.11 -15.01 0.54
C ASN A 43 -0.31 -14.15 -0.67
N VAL A 44 -0.25 -12.84 -0.54
CA VAL A 44 -0.42 -11.92 -1.68
C VAL A 44 0.78 -11.92 -2.63
N GLY A 45 1.89 -12.57 -2.25
CA GLY A 45 3.09 -12.69 -3.07
C GLY A 45 2.87 -13.33 -4.45
N TRP A 46 1.83 -14.15 -4.61
CA TRP A 46 1.46 -14.71 -5.91
C TRP A 46 0.91 -13.67 -6.90
N LEU A 47 0.14 -12.68 -6.41
CA LEU A 47 -0.37 -11.57 -7.22
C LEU A 47 0.74 -10.57 -7.59
N TRP A 48 1.78 -10.49 -6.77
CA TRP A 48 2.92 -9.59 -6.95
C TRP A 48 4.24 -10.33 -6.77
N PRO A 49 4.63 -11.19 -7.73
CA PRO A 49 5.81 -12.02 -7.60
C PRO A 49 7.05 -11.15 -7.32
N PRO A 50 7.89 -11.55 -6.35
CA PRO A 50 9.08 -10.80 -6.00
C PRO A 50 10.06 -10.85 -7.17
N LYS A 51 10.74 -9.72 -7.43
CA LYS A 51 11.74 -9.62 -8.50
C LYS A 51 13.00 -10.44 -8.19
N TYR A 52 13.30 -10.62 -6.90
CA TYR A 52 14.45 -11.35 -6.39
C TYR A 52 13.95 -12.48 -5.51
N THR A 53 14.61 -13.63 -5.61
CA THR A 53 14.32 -14.86 -4.86
C THR A 53 15.63 -15.40 -4.30
N PRO A 54 15.62 -16.43 -3.42
CA PRO A 54 16.86 -17.09 -3.00
C PRO A 54 17.72 -17.58 -4.18
N GLU A 55 17.09 -18.05 -5.26
CA GLU A 55 17.75 -18.51 -6.49
C GLU A 55 18.21 -17.35 -7.40
N ARG A 56 17.69 -16.15 -7.16
CA ARG A 56 18.07 -14.90 -7.85
C ARG A 56 18.27 -13.77 -6.83
N PRO A 57 19.34 -13.81 -6.03
CA PRO A 57 19.54 -12.85 -4.97
C PRO A 57 19.89 -11.46 -5.50
N ALA A 58 19.65 -10.44 -4.67
CA ALA A 58 20.17 -9.09 -4.86
C ALA A 58 21.06 -8.72 -3.69
N ALA A 59 22.06 -7.86 -3.96
CA ALA A 59 22.85 -7.26 -2.89
C ALA A 59 21.96 -6.42 -1.97
N LEU A 60 22.26 -6.39 -0.66
CA LEU A 60 21.49 -5.63 0.32
C LEU A 60 21.39 -4.14 -0.04
N ALA A 61 22.49 -3.54 -0.54
CA ALA A 61 22.50 -2.16 -1.00
C ALA A 61 21.46 -1.90 -2.11
N VAL A 62 21.34 -2.82 -3.07
CA VAL A 62 20.35 -2.73 -4.17
C VAL A 62 18.93 -2.80 -3.62
N LEU A 63 18.66 -3.70 -2.66
CA LEU A 63 17.35 -3.79 -2.01
C LEU A 63 17.00 -2.49 -1.28
N HIS A 64 17.96 -1.93 -0.54
CA HIS A 64 17.78 -0.67 0.18
C HIS A 64 17.47 0.51 -0.75
N GLU A 65 18.24 0.68 -1.83
CA GLU A 65 17.98 1.69 -2.85
C GLU A 65 16.62 1.53 -3.51
N MET A 66 16.23 0.29 -3.82
CA MET A 66 14.93 -0.01 -4.43
C MET A 66 13.76 0.33 -3.50
N MET A 67 13.89 0.02 -2.20
CA MET A 67 12.88 0.40 -1.20
C MET A 67 12.77 1.92 -1.08
N ALA A 68 13.90 2.62 -0.92
CA ALA A 68 13.92 4.08 -0.82
C ALA A 68 13.31 4.75 -2.07
N ALA A 69 13.61 4.22 -3.26
CA ALA A 69 13.02 4.69 -4.51
C ALA A 69 11.50 4.45 -4.56
N GLU A 70 11.01 3.31 -4.03
CA GLU A 70 9.57 3.04 -3.98
C GLU A 70 8.85 3.94 -2.98
N HIS A 71 9.38 4.10 -1.76
CA HIS A 71 8.85 5.06 -0.78
C HIS A 71 8.82 6.48 -1.35
N GLY A 72 9.86 6.91 -2.07
CA GLY A 72 9.88 8.19 -2.77
C GLY A 72 8.79 8.32 -3.84
N ARG A 73 8.49 7.24 -4.57
CA ARG A 73 7.40 7.21 -5.57
C ARG A 73 6.03 7.27 -4.92
N VAL A 74 5.81 6.54 -3.83
CA VAL A 74 4.56 6.60 -3.05
C VAL A 74 4.36 8.01 -2.49
N ARG A 75 5.39 8.60 -1.89
CA ARG A 75 5.35 9.98 -1.39
C ARG A 75 4.95 10.97 -2.49
N ARG A 76 5.59 10.91 -3.66
CA ARG A 76 5.24 11.78 -4.80
C ARG A 76 3.82 11.56 -5.31
N PHE A 77 3.33 10.31 -5.27
CA PHE A 77 1.96 10.02 -5.65
C PHE A 77 0.97 10.69 -4.70
N TYR A 78 1.19 10.70 -3.39
CA TYR A 78 0.27 11.36 -2.45
C TYR A 78 0.48 12.88 -2.32
N ALA A 79 1.67 13.38 -2.61
CA ALA A 79 2.02 14.80 -2.46
C ALA A 79 1.07 15.72 -3.23
N GLY A 80 0.65 16.81 -2.58
CA GLY A 80 -0.20 17.87 -3.15
C GLY A 80 -1.66 17.48 -3.39
N LYS A 81 -2.08 16.24 -3.10
CA LYS A 81 -3.49 15.83 -3.19
C LYS A 81 -4.25 16.29 -1.94
N ASP A 82 -5.46 16.79 -2.16
CA ASP A 82 -6.37 17.16 -1.07
C ASP A 82 -6.78 15.90 -0.28
N ALA A 83 -6.50 15.89 1.03
CA ALA A 83 -6.84 14.79 1.93
C ALA A 83 -8.34 14.48 1.92
N ARG A 84 -9.20 15.48 1.70
CA ARG A 84 -10.66 15.29 1.62
C ARG A 84 -11.07 14.51 0.39
N VAL A 85 -10.34 14.68 -0.72
CA VAL A 85 -10.57 13.91 -1.94
C VAL A 85 -10.05 12.49 -1.74
N LEU A 86 -8.82 12.34 -1.22
CA LEU A 86 -8.24 11.02 -0.92
C LEU A 86 -9.13 10.19 0.01
N GLY A 87 -9.68 10.81 1.07
CA GLY A 87 -10.57 10.17 2.02
C GLY A 87 -11.94 9.78 1.45
N ASN A 88 -12.35 10.42 0.36
CA ASN A 88 -13.62 10.14 -0.31
C ASN A 88 -13.47 9.34 -1.62
N THR A 89 -12.24 9.07 -2.06
CA THR A 89 -11.93 8.13 -3.12
C THR A 89 -11.79 6.73 -2.52
N ARG A 90 -12.82 5.90 -2.71
CA ARG A 90 -12.89 4.53 -2.14
C ARG A 90 -12.59 3.49 -3.20
N LEU A 91 -11.77 2.50 -2.85
CA LEU A 91 -11.55 1.27 -3.58
C LEU A 91 -12.07 0.07 -2.77
N TYR A 92 -12.31 -1.04 -3.46
CA TYR A 92 -12.69 -2.31 -2.83
C TYR A 92 -11.55 -3.31 -2.98
N ASP A 93 -11.22 -3.97 -1.88
CA ASP A 93 -10.31 -5.10 -1.81
C ASP A 93 -11.07 -6.30 -1.21
N PRO A 94 -11.07 -7.49 -1.84
CA PRO A 94 -11.82 -8.65 -1.33
C PRO A 94 -11.41 -9.13 0.07
N ALA A 95 -10.16 -8.92 0.49
CA ALA A 95 -9.64 -9.36 1.78
C ALA A 95 -9.83 -8.29 2.89
N ILE A 96 -9.85 -7.02 2.51
CA ILE A 96 -9.92 -5.89 3.47
C ILE A 96 -11.33 -5.29 3.56
N GLY A 97 -12.05 -5.26 2.43
CA GLY A 97 -13.31 -4.55 2.25
C GLY A 97 -13.14 -3.21 1.51
N CYS A 98 -14.07 -2.28 1.76
CA CYS A 98 -13.99 -0.93 1.20
C CYS A 98 -13.03 -0.06 2.01
N LEU A 99 -12.02 0.50 1.36
CA LEU A 99 -11.07 1.43 1.96
C LEU A 99 -10.91 2.68 1.10
N ASN A 100 -10.58 3.81 1.72
CA ASN A 100 -10.18 5.01 0.97
C ASN A 100 -8.67 5.08 0.74
N MET A 101 -8.23 6.03 -0.10
CA MET A 101 -6.81 6.15 -0.47
C MET A 101 -5.90 6.45 0.73
N ILE A 102 -6.39 7.10 1.79
CA ILE A 102 -5.61 7.33 3.02
C ILE A 102 -5.45 6.02 3.79
N GLN A 103 -6.54 5.26 3.97
CA GLN A 103 -6.48 3.95 4.61
C GLN A 103 -5.59 2.98 3.81
N ALA A 104 -5.61 3.04 2.49
CA ALA A 104 -4.76 2.21 1.64
C ALA A 104 -3.26 2.52 1.82
N LEU A 105 -2.90 3.79 2.06
CA LEU A 105 -1.54 4.16 2.43
C LEU A 105 -1.15 3.55 3.79
N ARG A 106 -2.06 3.56 4.77
CA ARG A 106 -1.82 2.95 6.10
C ARG A 106 -1.65 1.44 6.01
N VAL A 107 -2.48 0.75 5.23
CA VAL A 107 -2.30 -0.68 4.95
C VAL A 107 -0.89 -0.95 4.41
N GLY A 108 -0.40 -0.13 3.48
CA GLY A 108 0.98 -0.23 3.00
C GLY A 108 2.05 -0.03 4.09
N ALA A 109 1.81 0.86 5.06
CA ALA A 109 2.71 1.05 6.19
C ALA A 109 2.71 -0.16 7.15
N HIS A 110 1.54 -0.71 7.48
CA HIS A 110 1.42 -1.92 8.29
C HIS A 110 2.10 -3.13 7.64
N HIS A 111 1.97 -3.26 6.31
CA HIS A 111 2.67 -4.28 5.55
C HIS A 111 4.20 -4.21 5.74
N ASP A 112 4.77 -3.02 5.56
CA ASP A 112 6.22 -2.82 5.71
C ASP A 112 6.67 -3.09 7.16
N GLU A 113 5.91 -2.64 8.15
CA GLU A 113 6.16 -2.93 9.57
C GLU A 113 6.18 -4.44 9.87
N HIS A 114 5.19 -5.19 9.36
CA HIS A 114 5.12 -6.64 9.53
C HIS A 114 6.36 -7.35 8.95
N HIS A 115 6.84 -6.94 7.79
CA HIS A 115 8.07 -7.47 7.20
C HIS A 115 9.30 -7.12 8.04
N PHE A 116 9.42 -5.88 8.52
CA PHE A 116 10.56 -5.50 9.37
C PHE A 116 10.58 -6.28 10.69
N VAL A 117 9.42 -6.50 11.31
CA VAL A 117 9.33 -7.35 12.52
C VAL A 117 9.76 -8.78 12.21
N THR A 118 9.33 -9.34 11.08
CA THR A 118 9.72 -10.69 10.65
C THR A 118 11.22 -10.81 10.46
N ILE A 119 11.85 -9.86 9.77
CA ILE A 119 13.31 -9.83 9.57
C ILE A 119 14.05 -9.73 10.91
N ARG A 120 13.62 -8.85 11.82
CA ARG A 120 14.24 -8.73 13.15
C ARG A 120 14.18 -10.01 13.95
N ARG A 121 13.08 -10.79 13.84
CA ARG A 121 12.95 -12.09 14.50
C ARG A 121 13.89 -13.15 13.92
N ILE A 122 14.11 -13.11 12.60
CA ILE A 122 15.02 -14.05 11.92
C ILE A 122 16.49 -13.74 12.24
N LEU A 123 16.84 -12.45 12.36
CA LEU A 123 18.19 -11.99 12.67
C LEU A 123 18.52 -12.02 14.18
N GLY A 124 17.61 -12.58 15.00
CA GLY A 124 17.75 -12.69 16.46
C GLY A 124 18.92 -13.55 16.89
#